data_AF-A0A420E5E6-F1
#
_entry.id   AF-A0A420E5E6-F1
#
_cell.length_a   1.000
_cell.length_b   1.000
_cell.length_c   1.000
_cell.angle_alpha   90.00
_cell.angle_beta   90.00
_cell.angle_gamma   90.00
#
_symmetry.space_group_name_H-M   'P 1'
#
loop_
_entity.id
_entity.type
_entity.pdbx_description
1 polymer ?
#
loop_
_entity_poly.entity_id
_entity_poly.type
_entity_poly.pdbx_seq_one_letter_code
_entity_poly.pdbx_strand_id
1 'polypeptide(L)'
;MGIDSPEKFAKYAKELENKKHPILPNKFSVQLKDKNGENLKLESVLCHLNIYIDSLSYYTYSFIPTDSNGIVELTKEQMIQNTELKHYYDKTIPLDKTPVKFDFMVMDTNLLNGIISSMENYLKLDLESIKSDLKQRGLTDSQIAQQIPAIKEKMESDKKLLGVLKTNRNAELDYANGQKRLTDFWNSESDYNYELK
;
A
#
# COMPACT_ATOMS: atom_id res chain seq x y z
N MET A 1 -24.47 26.50 -27.24
CA MET A 1 -23.57 26.04 -26.16
C MET A 1 -24.33 26.21 -24.85
N GLY A 2 -24.76 25.11 -24.23
CA GLY A 2 -25.46 25.18 -22.95
C GLY A 2 -24.43 25.41 -21.84
N ILE A 3 -24.62 26.47 -21.05
CA ILE A 3 -23.81 26.71 -19.86
C ILE A 3 -24.29 25.71 -18.80
N ASP A 4 -23.37 24.89 -18.28
CA ASP A 4 -23.69 23.92 -17.23
C ASP A 4 -24.24 24.62 -15.97
N SER A 5 -25.14 23.92 -15.26
CA SER A 5 -25.80 24.50 -14.08
C SER A 5 -24.79 24.79 -12.95
N PRO A 6 -25.06 25.79 -12.09
CA PRO A 6 -24.24 26.07 -10.91
C PRO A 6 -24.00 24.85 -10.01
N GLU A 7 -24.95 23.92 -9.95
CA GLU A 7 -24.85 22.66 -9.20
C GLU A 7 -23.86 21.68 -9.82
N LYS A 8 -23.78 21.60 -11.16
CA LYS A 8 -22.73 20.86 -11.86
C LYS A 8 -21.37 21.50 -11.62
N PHE A 9 -21.27 22.83 -11.69
CA PHE A 9 -20.02 23.54 -11.37
C PHE A 9 -19.56 23.32 -9.93
N ALA A 10 -20.47 23.33 -8.95
CA ALA A 10 -20.14 23.02 -7.56
C ALA A 10 -19.70 21.55 -7.38
N LYS A 11 -20.28 20.62 -8.14
CA LYS A 11 -19.86 19.23 -8.18
C LYS A 11 -18.47 19.07 -8.83
N TYR A 12 -18.21 19.75 -9.95
CA TYR A 12 -16.89 19.79 -10.59
C TYR A 12 -15.83 20.44 -9.68
N ALA A 13 -16.18 21.52 -8.96
CA ALA A 13 -15.29 22.18 -8.01
C ALA A 13 -14.96 21.27 -6.80
N LYS A 14 -15.95 20.53 -6.26
CA LYS A 14 -15.73 19.51 -5.22
C LYS A 14 -14.95 18.28 -5.71
N GLU A 15 -15.12 17.89 -6.97
CA GLU A 15 -14.34 16.82 -7.60
C GLU A 15 -12.87 17.25 -7.80
N LEU A 16 -12.62 18.53 -8.08
CA LEU A 16 -11.29 19.15 -8.17
C LEU A 16 -10.61 19.34 -6.81
N GLU A 17 -11.35 19.64 -5.74
CA GLU A 17 -10.80 19.84 -4.37
C GLU A 17 -9.99 18.65 -3.85
N ASN A 18 -10.26 17.43 -4.34
CA ASN A 18 -9.57 16.23 -3.90
C ASN A 18 -8.47 15.75 -4.88
N LYS A 19 -8.34 16.38 -6.05
CA LYS A 19 -7.28 16.01 -7.02
C LYS A 19 -5.94 16.57 -6.58
N LYS A 20 -4.88 15.78 -6.77
CA LYS A 20 -3.51 16.13 -6.36
C LYS A 20 -2.50 15.72 -7.43
N HIS A 21 -1.45 16.52 -7.58
CA HIS A 21 -0.28 16.17 -8.38
C HIS A 21 0.98 16.39 -7.53
N PRO A 22 1.22 15.55 -6.50
CA PRO A 22 2.39 15.68 -5.65
C PRO A 22 3.66 15.23 -6.38
N ILE A 23 4.81 15.64 -5.87
CA ILE A 23 6.10 15.10 -6.30
C ILE A 23 6.14 13.60 -6.00
N LEU A 24 6.31 12.79 -7.03
CA LEU A 24 6.60 11.37 -6.91
C LEU A 24 7.84 11.02 -7.74
N PRO A 25 8.72 10.14 -7.24
CA PRO A 25 9.84 9.61 -8.01
C PRO A 25 9.36 8.97 -9.31
N ASN A 26 10.19 9.04 -10.36
CA ASN A 26 9.96 8.20 -11.55
C ASN A 26 10.30 6.74 -11.20
N LYS A 27 11.44 6.54 -10.53
CA LYS A 27 11.86 5.30 -9.89
C LYS A 27 12.26 5.54 -8.43
N PHE A 28 11.84 4.65 -7.55
CA PHE A 28 12.27 4.55 -6.17
C PHE A 28 12.92 3.19 -5.95
N SER A 29 14.18 3.16 -5.52
CA SER A 29 14.92 1.94 -5.23
C SER A 29 15.50 1.97 -3.82
N VAL A 30 15.40 0.85 -3.10
CA VAL A 30 16.03 0.67 -1.79
C VAL A 30 16.78 -0.66 -1.78
N GLN A 31 18.09 -0.59 -1.59
CA GLN A 31 18.94 -1.76 -1.32
C GLN A 31 18.99 -2.03 0.18
N LEU A 32 18.59 -3.24 0.61
CA LEU A 32 18.83 -3.68 1.97
C LEU A 32 20.30 -4.03 2.18
N LYS A 33 20.87 -3.61 3.30
CA LYS A 33 22.23 -3.93 3.74
C LYS A 33 22.18 -4.70 5.06
N ASP A 34 23.23 -5.46 5.33
CA ASP A 34 23.44 -6.06 6.65
C ASP A 34 24.10 -5.08 7.63
N LYS A 35 24.27 -5.52 8.88
CA LYS A 35 24.95 -4.73 9.93
C LYS A 35 26.39 -4.30 9.57
N ASN A 36 27.06 -5.02 8.67
CA ASN A 36 28.40 -4.70 8.21
C ASN A 36 28.38 -3.68 7.05
N GLY A 37 27.22 -3.42 6.45
CA GLY A 37 27.05 -2.54 5.29
C GLY A 37 27.13 -3.27 3.95
N GLU A 38 27.14 -4.61 3.97
CA GLU A 38 27.16 -5.44 2.77
C GLU A 38 25.75 -5.63 2.19
N ASN A 39 25.64 -5.81 0.87
CA ASN A 39 24.35 -6.02 0.22
C ASN A 39 23.71 -7.32 0.72
N LEU A 40 22.52 -7.21 1.31
CA LEU A 40 21.75 -8.35 1.75
C LEU A 40 21.06 -9.00 0.55
N LYS A 41 21.50 -10.18 0.13
CA LYS A 41 20.86 -10.94 -0.96
C LYS A 41 19.74 -11.82 -0.44
N LEU A 42 18.60 -11.21 -0.13
CA LEU A 42 17.46 -11.91 0.46
C LEU A 42 16.15 -11.50 -0.24
N GLU A 43 15.54 -12.47 -0.93
CA GLU A 43 14.23 -12.32 -1.57
C GLU A 43 13.10 -12.33 -0.54
N SER A 44 11.98 -11.68 -0.88
CA SER A 44 10.74 -11.72 -0.10
C SER A 44 10.90 -11.21 1.34
N VAL A 45 11.80 -10.26 1.56
CA VAL A 45 11.69 -9.39 2.73
C VAL A 45 10.55 -8.41 2.44
N LEU A 46 9.51 -8.43 3.26
CA LEU A 46 8.36 -7.56 3.10
C LEU A 46 8.63 -6.20 3.72
N CYS A 47 8.46 -5.18 2.89
CA CYS A 47 8.64 -3.78 3.22
C CYS A 47 7.32 -3.01 3.07
N HIS A 48 7.36 -1.78 3.55
CA HIS A 48 6.23 -0.86 3.66
C HIS A 48 6.70 0.54 3.29
N LEU A 49 5.87 1.26 2.52
CA LEU A 49 6.10 2.66 2.14
C LEU A 49 4.93 3.53 2.61
N ASN A 50 5.24 4.60 3.35
CA ASN A 50 4.32 5.68 3.67
C ASN A 50 4.69 6.91 2.86
N ILE A 51 3.74 7.46 2.11
CA ILE A 51 3.88 8.72 1.37
C ILE A 51 3.03 9.77 2.07
N TYR A 52 3.67 10.74 2.71
CA TYR A 52 2.96 11.72 3.54
C TYR A 52 2.27 12.78 2.70
N ILE A 53 1.08 13.15 3.15
CA ILE A 53 0.24 14.20 2.58
C ILE A 53 0.36 15.47 3.43
N ASP A 54 0.51 15.29 4.74
CA ASP A 54 0.75 16.34 5.73
C ASP A 54 1.56 15.75 6.91
N SER A 55 1.65 16.46 8.04
CA SER A 55 2.41 16.01 9.21
C SER A 55 1.90 14.72 9.88
N LEU A 56 0.64 14.37 9.70
CA LEU A 56 -0.06 13.29 10.41
C LEU A 56 -0.68 12.24 9.48
N SER A 57 -0.94 12.60 8.22
CA SER A 57 -1.65 11.77 7.26
C SER A 57 -0.72 11.27 6.16
N TYR A 58 -0.82 9.99 5.82
CA TYR A 58 -0.03 9.37 4.75
C TYR A 58 -0.83 8.32 4.00
N TYR A 59 -0.44 8.10 2.75
CA TYR A 59 -0.88 6.96 1.95
C TYR A 59 0.08 5.80 2.08
N THR A 60 -0.46 4.58 2.08
CA THR A 60 0.31 3.38 2.40
C THR A 60 0.42 2.43 1.22
N TYR A 61 1.62 1.93 0.95
CA TYR A 61 1.85 0.76 0.10
C TYR A 61 2.51 -0.36 0.91
N SER A 62 1.73 -1.43 1.10
CA SER A 62 2.19 -2.73 1.60
C SER A 62 1.51 -3.83 0.79
N PHE A 63 2.06 -5.02 0.65
CA PHE A 63 3.34 -5.53 1.14
C PHE A 63 4.32 -5.56 -0.03
N ILE A 64 5.47 -4.91 0.11
CA ILE A 64 6.43 -4.77 -1.00
C ILE A 64 7.57 -5.77 -0.79
N PRO A 65 7.67 -6.85 -1.59
CA PRO A 65 8.76 -7.81 -1.45
C PRO A 65 10.06 -7.25 -2.06
N THR A 66 11.20 -7.60 -1.45
CA THR A 66 12.50 -7.51 -2.12
C THR A 66 12.67 -8.58 -3.19
N ASP A 67 13.48 -8.27 -4.20
CA ASP A 67 14.00 -9.23 -5.17
C ASP A 67 15.11 -10.11 -4.56
N SER A 68 15.67 -11.03 -5.37
CA SER A 68 16.76 -11.92 -4.97
C SER A 68 18.07 -11.22 -4.58
N ASN A 69 18.23 -9.95 -4.91
CA ASN A 69 19.36 -9.11 -4.51
C ASN A 69 19.07 -8.26 -3.26
N GLY A 70 17.89 -8.43 -2.65
CA GLY A 70 17.43 -7.62 -1.52
C GLY A 70 17.10 -6.19 -1.89
N ILE A 71 16.68 -5.95 -3.13
CA ILE A 71 16.32 -4.64 -3.64
C ILE A 71 14.80 -4.54 -3.74
N VAL A 72 14.24 -3.44 -3.27
CA VAL A 72 12.89 -3.01 -3.63
C VAL A 72 12.99 -1.99 -4.76
N GLU A 73 12.33 -2.23 -5.88
CA GLU A 73 12.20 -1.27 -6.97
C GLU A 73 10.73 -0.95 -7.24
N LEU A 74 10.38 0.32 -7.18
CA LEU A 74 9.03 0.82 -7.45
C LEU A 74 9.06 1.88 -8.55
N THR A 75 8.14 1.77 -9.49
CA THR A 75 7.81 2.83 -10.44
C THR A 75 6.80 3.81 -9.85
N LYS A 76 6.73 5.01 -10.43
CA LYS A 76 5.66 5.99 -10.13
C LYS A 76 4.27 5.37 -10.21
N GLU A 77 4.00 4.65 -11.30
CA GLU A 77 2.72 3.99 -11.52
C GLU A 77 2.43 2.92 -10.45
N GLN A 78 3.43 2.14 -10.01
CA GLN A 78 3.24 1.18 -8.92
C GLN A 78 2.89 1.89 -7.60
N MET A 79 3.57 3.00 -7.27
CA MET A 79 3.23 3.78 -6.07
C MET A 79 1.83 4.37 -6.15
N ILE A 80 1.39 4.86 -7.32
CA ILE A 80 0.04 5.41 -7.49
C ILE A 80 -1.01 4.30 -7.35
N GLN A 81 -0.85 3.18 -8.07
CA GLN A 81 -1.87 2.12 -8.14
C GLN A 81 -2.03 1.33 -6.84
N ASN A 82 -0.98 1.25 -6.03
CA ASN A 82 -1.00 0.49 -4.77
C ASN A 82 -1.17 1.35 -3.52
N THR A 83 -1.48 2.64 -3.69
CA THR A 83 -1.88 3.54 -2.62
C THR A 83 -3.24 4.16 -2.93
N GLU A 84 -3.79 4.95 -2.01
CA GLU A 84 -5.02 5.70 -2.25
C GLU A 84 -4.83 6.82 -3.30
N LEU A 85 -3.59 7.13 -3.69
CA LEU A 85 -3.30 8.08 -4.78
C LEU A 85 -4.00 7.69 -6.08
N LYS A 86 -4.30 6.41 -6.34
CA LYS A 86 -5.06 5.98 -7.53
C LYS A 86 -6.40 6.71 -7.73
N HIS A 87 -7.00 7.23 -6.66
CA HIS A 87 -8.27 7.95 -6.71
C HIS A 87 -8.09 9.47 -6.91
N TYR A 88 -6.96 10.01 -6.47
CA TYR A 88 -6.72 11.45 -6.32
C TYR A 88 -5.67 12.01 -7.28
N TYR A 89 -4.75 11.16 -7.75
CA TYR A 89 -3.64 11.58 -8.59
C TYR A 89 -4.13 12.03 -9.97
N ASP A 90 -3.71 13.22 -10.40
CA ASP A 90 -4.14 13.82 -11.66
C ASP A 90 -3.01 14.62 -12.32
N LYS A 91 -2.51 14.16 -13.47
CA LYS A 91 -1.44 14.86 -14.20
C LYS A 91 -1.93 16.09 -14.97
N THR A 92 -3.24 16.32 -15.06
CA THR A 92 -3.81 17.46 -15.80
C THR A 92 -3.74 18.77 -15.02
N ILE A 93 -3.53 18.70 -13.70
CA ILE A 93 -3.32 19.88 -12.85
C ILE A 93 -1.83 20.17 -12.65
N PRO A 94 -1.45 21.42 -12.31
CA PRO A 94 -0.06 21.77 -12.06
C PRO A 94 0.57 20.92 -10.95
N LEU A 95 1.82 20.51 -11.16
CA LEU A 95 2.62 19.81 -10.16
C LEU A 95 2.76 20.68 -8.89
N ASP A 96 2.37 20.11 -7.75
CA ASP A 96 2.68 20.66 -6.44
C ASP A 96 4.18 20.50 -6.17
N LYS A 97 4.87 21.62 -5.96
CA LYS A 97 6.33 21.65 -5.74
C LYS A 97 6.74 21.47 -4.29
N THR A 98 5.77 21.22 -3.40
CA THR A 98 6.04 20.95 -1.99
C THR A 98 6.80 19.63 -1.85
N PRO A 99 7.93 19.60 -1.14
CA PRO A 99 8.63 18.36 -0.82
C PRO A 99 7.70 17.32 -0.18
N VAL A 100 7.77 16.09 -0.66
CA VAL A 100 6.96 14.98 -0.15
C VAL A 100 7.80 14.13 0.78
N LYS A 101 7.47 14.15 2.07
CA LYS A 101 8.07 13.24 3.05
C LYS A 101 7.62 11.81 2.76
N PHE A 102 8.52 10.85 2.94
CA PHE A 102 8.17 9.44 2.95
C PHE A 102 8.85 8.70 4.11
N ASP A 103 8.28 7.55 4.48
CA ASP A 103 9.00 6.53 5.22
C ASP A 103 9.01 5.24 4.45
N PHE A 104 10.17 4.61 4.37
CA PHE A 104 10.31 3.25 3.91
C PHE A 104 10.81 2.38 5.05
N MET A 105 10.18 1.24 5.30
CA MET A 105 10.55 0.38 6.42
C MET A 105 10.39 -1.10 6.09
N VAL A 106 11.26 -1.91 6.69
CA VAL A 106 11.07 -3.36 6.74
C VAL A 106 9.97 -3.66 7.76
N MET A 107 9.02 -4.52 7.39
CA MET A 107 7.91 -4.86 8.27
C MET A 107 8.37 -5.71 9.46
N ASP A 108 7.79 -5.42 10.62
CA ASP A 108 8.06 -6.17 11.85
C ASP A 108 7.51 -7.60 11.75
N THR A 109 8.31 -8.57 12.17
CA THR A 109 7.97 -9.99 12.10
C THR A 109 6.76 -10.35 12.95
N ASN A 110 6.60 -9.76 14.13
CA ASN A 110 5.44 -10.05 14.99
C ASN A 110 4.16 -9.46 14.38
N LEU A 111 4.25 -8.27 13.81
CA LEU A 111 3.14 -7.67 13.06
C LEU A 111 2.74 -8.56 11.87
N LEU A 112 3.71 -9.00 11.05
CA LEU A 112 3.46 -9.89 9.92
C LEU A 112 2.80 -11.20 10.36
N ASN A 113 3.31 -11.84 11.41
CA ASN A 113 2.72 -13.05 11.96
C ASN A 113 1.28 -12.82 12.44
N GLY A 114 1.01 -11.70 13.10
CA GLY A 114 -0.35 -11.31 13.52
C GLY A 114 -1.30 -11.12 12.33
N ILE A 115 -0.84 -10.47 11.25
CA ILE A 115 -1.60 -10.30 10.02
C ILE A 115 -1.89 -11.65 9.36
N ILE A 116 -0.86 -12.50 9.20
CA ILE A 116 -0.98 -13.84 8.62
C ILE A 116 -2.00 -14.67 9.40
N SER A 117 -1.87 -14.76 10.71
CA SER A 117 -2.81 -15.51 11.56
C SER A 117 -4.23 -14.96 11.47
N SER A 118 -4.39 -13.63 11.42
CA SER A 118 -5.71 -13.01 11.26
C SER A 118 -6.34 -13.38 9.92
N MET A 119 -5.59 -13.26 8.82
CA MET A 119 -6.05 -13.64 7.48
C MET A 119 -6.37 -15.12 7.39
N GLU A 120 -5.54 -16.01 7.95
CA GLU A 120 -5.82 -17.44 8.01
C GLU A 120 -7.14 -17.74 8.72
N ASN A 121 -7.42 -17.04 9.82
CA ASN A 121 -8.66 -17.25 10.56
C ASN A 121 -9.88 -16.74 9.78
N TYR A 122 -9.79 -15.59 9.12
CA TYR A 122 -10.88 -15.10 8.27
C TYR A 122 -11.12 -16.02 7.07
N LEU A 123 -10.07 -16.53 6.44
CA LEU A 123 -10.17 -17.40 5.26
C LEU A 123 -10.65 -18.82 5.58
N LYS A 124 -10.67 -19.23 6.85
CA LYS A 124 -11.32 -20.48 7.30
C LYS A 124 -12.83 -20.38 7.33
N LEU A 125 -13.40 -19.17 7.37
CA LEU A 125 -14.86 -18.99 7.37
C LEU A 125 -15.43 -19.42 6.03
N ASP A 126 -16.39 -20.34 6.06
CA ASP A 126 -17.13 -20.72 4.87
C ASP A 126 -18.24 -19.71 4.55
N LEU A 127 -18.69 -19.73 3.30
CA LEU A 127 -19.67 -18.76 2.81
C LEU A 127 -21.02 -18.88 3.52
N GLU A 128 -21.43 -20.07 3.97
CA GLU A 128 -22.69 -20.25 4.70
C GLU A 128 -22.61 -19.68 6.11
N SER A 129 -21.48 -19.86 6.79
CA SER A 129 -21.22 -19.18 8.08
C SER A 129 -21.27 -17.66 7.94
N ILE A 130 -20.68 -17.10 6.88
CA ILE A 130 -20.74 -15.65 6.60
C ILE A 130 -22.18 -15.19 6.36
N LYS A 131 -22.94 -15.92 5.53
CA LYS A 131 -24.36 -15.61 5.28
C LYS A 131 -25.18 -15.64 6.57
N SER A 132 -24.94 -16.63 7.43
CA SER A 132 -25.62 -16.78 8.71
C SER A 132 -25.34 -15.59 9.64
N ASP A 133 -24.08 -15.18 9.78
CA ASP A 133 -23.70 -14.00 10.58
C ASP A 133 -24.34 -12.71 10.05
N LEU A 134 -24.35 -12.50 8.72
CA LEU A 134 -25.01 -11.34 8.12
C LEU A 134 -26.52 -11.31 8.40
N LYS A 135 -27.20 -12.46 8.36
CA LYS A 135 -28.62 -12.55 8.75
C LYS A 135 -28.83 -12.20 10.22
N GLN A 136 -27.98 -12.70 11.11
CA GLN A 136 -28.05 -12.40 12.54
C GLN A 136 -27.85 -10.89 12.82
N ARG A 137 -27.08 -10.21 11.97
CA ARG A 137 -26.88 -8.75 12.01
C ARG A 137 -28.00 -7.95 11.32
N GLY A 138 -29.07 -8.61 10.86
CA GLY A 138 -30.26 -7.97 10.31
C GLY A 138 -30.26 -7.71 8.81
N LEU A 139 -29.31 -8.28 8.05
CA LEU A 139 -29.34 -8.18 6.58
C LEU A 139 -30.36 -9.15 5.98
N THR A 140 -31.08 -8.70 4.96
CA THR A 140 -32.04 -9.53 4.21
C THR A 140 -31.35 -10.47 3.23
N ASP A 141 -32.01 -11.56 2.84
CA ASP A 141 -31.50 -12.49 1.83
C ASP A 141 -31.14 -11.81 0.50
N SER A 142 -31.92 -10.80 0.09
CA SER A 142 -31.66 -10.05 -1.14
C SER A 142 -30.37 -9.22 -1.04
N GLN A 143 -30.16 -8.52 0.08
CA GLN A 143 -28.94 -7.74 0.32
C GLN A 143 -27.71 -8.65 0.40
N ILE A 144 -27.83 -9.79 1.09
CA ILE A 144 -26.76 -10.77 1.19
C ILE A 144 -26.40 -11.30 -0.20
N ALA A 145 -27.40 -11.71 -1.01
CA ALA A 145 -27.19 -12.22 -2.36
C ALA A 145 -26.43 -11.22 -3.26
N GLN A 146 -26.73 -9.92 -3.13
CA GLN A 146 -26.02 -8.86 -3.86
C GLN A 146 -24.54 -8.73 -3.47
N GLN A 147 -24.17 -9.06 -2.23
CA GLN A 147 -22.80 -8.94 -1.73
C GLN A 147 -21.95 -10.21 -1.94
N ILE A 148 -22.57 -11.38 -2.18
CA ILE A 148 -21.84 -12.65 -2.37
C ILE A 148 -20.72 -12.57 -3.42
N PRO A 149 -20.91 -11.95 -4.60
CA PRO A 149 -19.83 -11.86 -5.59
C PRO A 149 -18.61 -11.10 -5.05
N ALA A 150 -18.83 -9.95 -4.41
CA ALA A 150 -17.77 -9.13 -3.82
C ALA A 150 -17.04 -9.85 -2.67
N ILE A 151 -17.79 -10.58 -1.82
CA ILE A 151 -17.22 -11.40 -0.75
C ILE A 151 -16.31 -12.49 -1.34
N LYS A 152 -16.77 -13.22 -2.37
CA LYS A 152 -15.97 -14.26 -3.02
C LYS A 152 -14.71 -13.70 -3.66
N GLU A 153 -14.82 -12.59 -4.38
CA GLU A 153 -13.69 -11.91 -5.00
C GLU A 153 -12.65 -11.50 -3.95
N LYS A 154 -13.10 -10.92 -2.84
CA LYS A 154 -12.23 -10.54 -1.73
C LYS A 154 -11.54 -11.74 -1.09
N MET A 155 -12.26 -12.84 -0.86
CA MET A 155 -11.67 -14.08 -0.32
C MET A 155 -10.58 -14.64 -1.23
N GLU A 156 -10.79 -14.67 -2.55
CA GLU A 156 -9.77 -15.14 -3.51
C GLU A 156 -8.56 -14.20 -3.57
N SER A 157 -8.79 -12.88 -3.52
CA SER A 157 -7.72 -11.89 -3.41
C SER A 157 -6.90 -12.09 -2.12
N ASP A 158 -7.56 -12.31 -0.99
CA ASP A 158 -6.91 -12.52 0.31
C ASP A 158 -6.16 -13.85 0.38
N LYS A 159 -6.64 -14.92 -0.26
CA LYS A 159 -5.89 -16.18 -0.38
C LYS A 159 -4.58 -15.97 -1.13
N LYS A 160 -4.59 -15.22 -2.24
CA LYS A 160 -3.38 -14.90 -3.01
C LYS A 160 -2.40 -14.09 -2.18
N LEU A 161 -2.89 -13.04 -1.52
CA LEU A 161 -2.07 -12.21 -0.64
C LEU A 161 -1.47 -13.04 0.51
N LEU A 162 -2.26 -13.90 1.17
CA LEU A 162 -1.78 -14.80 2.21
C LEU A 162 -0.64 -15.70 1.70
N GLY A 163 -0.73 -16.19 0.47
CA GLY A 163 0.35 -16.94 -0.19
C GLY A 163 1.66 -16.16 -0.21
N VAL A 164 1.62 -14.89 -0.63
CA VAL A 164 2.78 -13.99 -0.64
C VAL A 164 3.30 -13.71 0.77
N LEU A 165 2.40 -13.46 1.73
CA LEU A 165 2.79 -13.19 3.10
C LEU A 165 3.50 -14.38 3.74
N LYS A 166 3.09 -15.62 3.44
CA LYS A 166 3.71 -16.83 3.99
C LYS A 166 5.12 -17.10 3.46
N THR A 167 5.49 -16.55 2.31
CA THR A 167 6.85 -16.69 1.78
C THR A 167 7.82 -15.63 2.31
N ASN A 168 7.36 -14.77 3.24
CA ASN A 168 8.21 -13.73 3.79
C ASN A 168 9.45 -14.30 4.49
N ARG A 169 10.57 -13.59 4.37
CA ARG A 169 11.85 -13.92 5.03
C ARG A 169 12.23 -12.91 6.11
N ASN A 170 11.28 -12.10 6.60
CA ASN A 170 11.53 -11.05 7.60
C ASN A 170 12.10 -11.59 8.92
N ALA A 171 11.79 -12.85 9.27
CA ALA A 171 12.33 -13.51 10.45
C ALA A 171 13.83 -13.84 10.35
N GLU A 172 14.40 -13.85 9.15
CA GLU A 172 15.82 -14.14 8.91
C GLU A 172 16.71 -12.90 9.10
N LEU A 173 16.12 -11.74 9.36
CA LEU A 173 16.83 -10.49 9.56
C LEU A 173 17.32 -10.35 11.00
N ASP A 174 18.63 -10.11 11.17
CA ASP A 174 19.24 -9.74 12.45
C ASP A 174 19.01 -8.25 12.74
N TYR A 175 17.92 -7.96 13.45
CA TYR A 175 17.52 -6.60 13.81
C TYR A 175 18.28 -6.00 14.98
N ALA A 176 19.22 -6.71 15.60
CA ALA A 176 19.79 -6.28 16.87
C ALA A 176 20.57 -4.95 16.76
N ASN A 177 20.98 -4.52 15.55
CA ASN A 177 21.87 -3.35 15.35
C ASN A 177 21.63 -2.52 14.07
N GLY A 178 20.50 -2.68 13.36
CA GLY A 178 20.22 -1.99 12.08
C GLY A 178 19.07 -0.97 12.12
N GLN A 179 19.11 0.05 11.26
CA GLN A 179 17.98 0.92 10.93
C GLN A 179 16.91 0.11 10.17
N LYS A 180 15.72 -0.01 10.77
CA LYS A 180 14.57 -0.67 10.11
C LYS A 180 13.77 0.25 9.22
N ARG A 181 14.09 1.54 9.23
CA ARG A 181 13.33 2.60 8.60
C ARG A 181 14.25 3.67 8.05
N LEU A 182 13.98 4.05 6.81
CA LEU A 182 14.48 5.24 6.13
C LEU A 182 13.37 6.29 6.13
N THR A 183 13.71 7.54 6.44
CA THR A 183 12.82 8.69 6.33
C THR A 183 13.56 9.76 5.55
N ASP A 184 12.96 10.25 4.47
CA ASP A 184 13.53 11.30 3.63
C ASP A 184 12.41 12.05 2.87
N PHE A 185 12.80 12.94 1.94
CA PHE A 185 11.91 13.78 1.16
C PHE A 185 12.21 13.68 -0.34
N TRP A 186 11.15 13.58 -1.13
CA TRP A 186 11.24 13.77 -2.57
C TRP A 186 11.01 15.23 -2.91
N ASN A 187 11.98 15.85 -3.58
CA ASN A 187 11.99 17.28 -3.92
C ASN A 187 11.84 17.54 -5.43
N SER A 188 11.84 16.48 -6.23
CA SER A 188 11.67 16.50 -7.69
C SER A 188 11.18 15.16 -8.22
N GLU A 189 10.57 15.16 -9.41
CA GLU A 189 10.22 13.96 -10.16
C GLU A 189 11.47 13.37 -10.85
N SER A 190 12.33 12.74 -10.05
CA SER A 190 13.59 12.10 -10.47
C SER A 190 13.67 10.65 -10.00
N ASP A 191 14.73 9.96 -10.36
CA ASP A 191 15.04 8.64 -9.81
C ASP A 191 15.75 8.81 -8.46
N TYR A 192 15.33 8.02 -7.47
CA TYR A 192 15.94 8.00 -6.14
C TYR A 192 16.39 6.59 -5.80
N ASN A 193 17.62 6.48 -5.30
CA ASN A 193 18.23 5.22 -4.87
C ASN A 193 18.72 5.39 -3.45
N TYR A 194 18.30 4.50 -2.56
CA TYR A 194 18.62 4.54 -1.15
C TYR A 194 19.23 3.22 -0.68
N GLU A 195 19.90 3.27 0.47
CA GLU A 195 20.38 2.10 1.21
C GLU A 195 19.71 2.09 2.58
N LEU A 196 19.28 0.91 3.03
CA LEU A 196 18.73 0.70 4.37
C LEU A 196 19.59 -0.34 5.08
N LYS A 197 20.32 0.09 6.12
CA LYS A 197 21.31 -0.71 6.86
C LYS A 197 20.78 -1.23 8.18
#